data_AF-A0A1I4SSD9-F1
#
_entry.id   AF-A0A1I4SSD9-F1
#
_cell.length_a   1.000
_cell.length_b   1.000
_cell.length_c   1.000
_cell.angle_alpha   90.00
_cell.angle_beta   90.00
_cell.angle_gamma   90.00
#
_symmetry.space_group_name_H-M   'P 1'
#
loop_
_entity.id
_entity.type
_entity.pdbx_description
1 polymer ?
#
loop_
_entity_poly.entity_id
_entity_poly.type
_entity_poly.pdbx_seq_one_letter_code
_entity_poly.pdbx_strand_id
1 'polypeptide(L)'
;MHSHLAASEVDLLGLVLRMVLLTSTALVAGIGLLRPAVAVRPRLAWAAAALAAAASASSAVVLDIDIGFAVAHALLALAVPVSLRWRTAATYLGFALALLLIAEAALEHASFEFFLDTVFAAVAVVWFGIAAGEWRSGSGLRPGPVALTAAIALAGAGTAQLLASGFLDRRLVESAHGLAMLVLTVAALAVLVLTVVLRDVRQRYRFGAAGVLVAVVAWTALPGLPPPADLPVPGVPRVVTAAGTSVLVSPHRPGRNLVHFPESAGLEVVVETAAGLARAVPRPGSSGTWAEIDLPAGRSELLVRRGAEEASVDLDTGDLPALPGGVGPDGAECASDALGGFAAGSPDVLDRCPSAELSEEDGEALGKLVGYLAEVPVPAINVVGDDSPRGRAATELVTAAAQQRGIPLREDREGALLVVSGWSRAAEALDDANRGTSYLYGVQLAPWLLHGPVVNKVPGVSIPLRFDPRDQRSLAYGMTLAARFGGEPPSLAGFRRWLAARGEHVTGAVSVYASAQVDVMQMPTHQHGSAAAGQWIPKGTIVAISGPLGTG
;
A
#
# COMPACT_ATOMS: atom_id res chain seq x y z
N MET A 1 -9.56 14.64 10.75
CA MET A 1 -8.16 14.27 11.05
C MET A 1 -7.35 14.50 9.80
N HIS A 2 -6.51 15.54 9.79
CA HIS A 2 -5.68 15.92 8.67
C HIS A 2 -4.40 15.07 8.68
N SER A 3 -4.31 14.09 7.79
CA SER A 3 -3.08 13.37 7.51
C SER A 3 -2.35 14.06 6.36
N HIS A 4 -1.46 14.98 6.71
CA HIS A 4 -0.39 15.42 5.82
C HIS A 4 0.59 14.24 5.65
N LEU A 5 0.53 13.54 4.53
CA LEU A 5 1.62 12.67 4.06
C LEU A 5 2.55 13.51 3.18
N ALA A 6 3.18 14.51 3.78
CA ALA A 6 4.50 14.95 3.34
C ALA A 6 5.48 13.84 3.75
N ALA A 7 6.58 13.67 3.00
CA ALA A 7 7.67 12.75 3.33
C ALA A 7 7.89 12.72 4.85
N SER A 8 7.77 11.53 5.46
CA SER A 8 7.85 11.36 6.91
C SER A 8 9.17 11.95 7.41
N GLU A 9 9.14 13.18 7.92
CA GLU A 9 10.27 13.74 8.66
C GLU A 9 10.43 12.83 9.87
N VAL A 10 11.49 12.02 9.84
CA VAL A 10 11.92 11.24 11.00
C VAL A 10 12.06 12.25 12.14
N ASP A 11 11.30 12.07 13.22
CA ASP A 11 11.48 12.88 14.43
C ASP A 11 12.82 12.52 15.05
N LEU A 12 13.86 13.22 14.59
CA LEU A 12 15.25 13.01 15.00
C LEU A 12 15.40 13.18 16.50
N LEU A 13 14.63 14.10 17.11
CA LEU A 13 14.68 14.33 18.55
C LEU A 13 14.11 13.11 19.28
N GLY A 14 12.93 12.65 18.89
CA GLY A 14 12.31 11.44 19.44
C GLY A 14 13.20 10.21 19.30
N LEU A 15 13.81 10.03 18.13
CA LEU A 15 14.73 8.94 17.83
C LEU A 15 15.97 8.96 18.74
N VAL A 16 16.65 10.10 18.83
CA VAL A 16 17.85 10.26 19.68
C VAL A 16 17.50 10.03 21.15
N LEU A 17 16.37 10.55 21.59
CA LEU A 17 15.92 10.44 22.96
C LEU A 17 15.64 8.98 23.34
N ARG A 18 14.97 8.22 22.46
CA ARG A 18 14.75 6.78 22.62
C ARG A 18 16.06 6.01 22.68
N MET A 19 17.01 6.29 21.78
CA MET A 19 18.34 5.65 21.80
C MET A 19 19.06 5.89 23.13
N VAL A 20 19.08 7.14 23.62
CA VAL A 20 19.73 7.51 24.88
C VAL A 20 19.03 6.85 26.07
N LEU A 21 17.70 6.86 26.12
CA LEU A 21 16.91 6.26 27.20
C LEU A 21 17.18 4.76 27.31
N LEU A 22 17.05 4.01 26.22
CA LEU A 22 17.18 2.55 26.24
C LEU A 22 18.62 2.10 26.51
N THR A 23 19.63 2.76 25.92
CA THR A 23 21.05 2.43 26.16
C THR A 23 21.49 2.74 27.59
N SER A 24 21.13 3.91 28.12
CA SER A 24 21.47 4.29 29.50
C SER A 24 20.72 3.43 30.53
N THR A 25 19.46 3.08 30.27
CA THR A 25 18.66 2.16 31.09
C THR A 25 19.28 0.77 31.13
N ALA A 26 19.69 0.22 29.98
CA ALA A 26 20.38 -1.07 29.91
C ALA A 26 21.67 -1.07 30.75
N LEU A 27 22.46 0.01 30.67
CA LEU A 27 23.67 0.17 31.47
C LEU A 27 23.36 0.19 32.98
N VAL A 28 22.38 0.97 33.42
CA VAL A 28 21.98 1.06 34.84
C VAL A 28 21.45 -0.28 35.35
N ALA A 29 20.57 -0.92 34.58
CA ALA A 29 20.04 -2.24 34.89
C ALA A 29 21.17 -3.27 35.02
N GLY A 30 22.15 -3.24 34.12
CA GLY A 30 23.33 -4.11 34.16
C GLY A 30 24.20 -3.93 35.40
N ILE A 31 24.47 -2.67 35.79
CA ILE A 31 25.22 -2.34 37.01
C ILE A 31 24.50 -2.89 38.25
N GLY A 32 23.18 -2.76 38.33
CA GLY A 32 22.36 -3.28 39.43
C GLY A 32 22.34 -4.81 39.46
N LEU A 33 21.96 -5.43 38.34
CA LEU A 33 21.79 -6.88 38.20
C LEU A 33 23.08 -7.65 38.50
N LEU A 34 24.23 -7.14 38.06
CA LEU A 34 25.53 -7.81 38.22
C LEU A 34 26.31 -7.36 39.47
N ARG A 35 25.67 -6.59 40.37
CA ARG A 35 26.30 -6.09 41.59
C ARG A 35 26.94 -7.15 42.49
N PRO A 36 26.40 -8.39 42.61
CA PRO A 36 27.07 -9.45 43.37
C PRO A 36 28.45 -9.81 42.80
N ALA A 37 28.58 -9.75 41.47
CA ALA A 37 29.73 -10.22 40.71
C ALA A 37 30.76 -9.14 40.35
N VAL A 38 30.29 -7.91 40.18
CA VAL A 38 31.07 -6.80 39.63
C VAL A 38 31.14 -5.62 40.61
N ALA A 39 32.34 -5.04 40.75
CA ALA A 39 32.59 -3.81 41.48
C ALA A 39 32.62 -2.61 40.50
N VAL A 40 31.60 -1.77 40.54
CA VAL A 40 31.47 -0.57 39.68
C VAL A 40 31.85 0.69 40.47
N ARG A 41 32.43 1.68 39.77
CA ARG A 41 32.71 3.00 40.36
C ARG A 41 31.40 3.77 40.57
N PRO A 42 31.17 4.36 41.76
CA PRO A 42 29.89 5.01 42.08
C PRO A 42 29.56 6.18 41.14
N ARG A 43 30.58 6.93 40.69
CA ARG A 43 30.40 8.06 39.75
C ARG A 43 29.78 7.63 38.41
N LEU A 44 30.19 6.48 37.88
CA LEU A 44 29.67 5.95 36.62
C LEU A 44 28.20 5.56 36.75
N ALA A 45 27.84 4.88 37.85
CA ALA A 45 26.46 4.47 38.12
C ALA A 45 25.53 5.66 38.29
N TRP A 46 25.96 6.70 39.00
CA TRP A 46 25.20 7.94 39.15
C TRP A 46 25.05 8.70 37.83
N ALA A 47 26.11 8.80 37.02
CA ALA A 47 26.04 9.46 35.71
C ALA A 47 25.07 8.75 34.76
N ALA A 48 25.14 7.42 34.68
CA ALA A 48 24.23 6.63 33.84
C ALA A 48 22.77 6.73 34.31
N ALA A 49 22.52 6.67 35.62
CA ALA A 49 21.18 6.81 36.18
C ALA A 49 20.60 8.22 35.99
N ALA A 50 21.42 9.27 36.15
CA ALA A 50 21.00 10.63 35.87
C ALA A 50 20.65 10.83 34.40
N LEU A 51 21.43 10.24 33.48
CA LEU A 51 21.16 10.29 32.05
C LEU A 51 19.85 9.55 31.70
N ALA A 52 19.64 8.35 32.24
CA ALA A 52 18.40 7.59 32.04
C ALA A 52 17.18 8.32 32.59
N ALA A 53 17.28 8.89 33.80
CA ALA A 53 16.19 9.66 34.41
C ALA A 53 15.89 10.95 33.63
N ALA A 54 16.92 11.66 33.16
CA ALA A 54 16.75 12.85 32.34
C ALA A 54 16.10 12.51 30.99
N ALA A 55 16.57 11.46 30.32
CA ALA A 55 15.99 11.00 29.06
C ALA A 55 14.53 10.57 29.24
N SER A 56 14.20 9.88 30.33
CA SER A 56 12.83 9.47 30.66
C SER A 56 11.91 10.69 30.89
N ALA A 57 12.38 11.68 31.64
CA ALA A 57 11.62 12.91 31.90
C ALA A 57 11.42 13.73 30.61
N SER A 58 12.45 13.85 29.78
CA SER A 58 12.36 14.49 28.48
C SER A 58 11.42 13.73 27.54
N SER A 59 11.37 12.40 27.61
CA SER A 59 10.50 11.59 26.75
C SER A 59 9.03 11.81 27.05
N ALA A 60 8.66 12.01 28.32
CA ALA A 60 7.29 12.38 28.69
C ALA A 60 6.86 13.74 28.12
N VAL A 61 7.79 14.67 27.94
CA VAL A 61 7.50 16.02 27.44
C VAL A 61 7.48 16.07 25.91
N VAL A 62 8.36 15.30 25.24
CA VAL A 62 8.53 15.35 23.79
C VAL A 62 7.66 14.33 23.07
N LEU A 63 7.48 13.13 23.64
CA LEU A 63 6.81 11.99 23.00
C LEU A 63 5.42 11.70 23.61
N ASP A 64 4.90 12.60 24.45
CA ASP A 64 3.61 12.47 25.15
C ASP A 64 3.42 11.12 25.89
N ILE A 65 4.52 10.55 26.40
CA ILE A 65 4.49 9.30 27.19
C ILE A 65 3.75 9.53 28.51
N ASP A 66 3.02 8.52 28.97
CA ASP A 66 2.37 8.54 30.29
C ASP A 66 3.35 8.97 31.40
N ILE A 67 2.97 10.03 32.09
CA ILE A 67 3.80 10.65 33.15
C ILE A 67 4.07 9.65 34.27
N GLY A 68 3.11 8.77 34.58
CA GLY A 68 3.27 7.73 35.60
C GLY A 68 4.39 6.75 35.23
N PHE A 69 4.40 6.28 33.99
CA PHE A 69 5.45 5.42 33.46
C PHE A 69 6.83 6.09 33.51
N ALA A 70 6.94 7.33 33.00
CA ALA A 70 8.20 8.07 33.00
C ALA A 70 8.74 8.35 34.43
N VAL A 71 7.86 8.69 35.37
CA VAL A 71 8.24 8.89 36.77
C VAL A 71 8.71 7.58 37.40
N ALA A 72 7.98 6.48 37.17
CA ALA A 72 8.37 5.17 37.70
C ALA A 72 9.73 4.72 37.17
N HIS A 73 9.99 4.91 35.87
CA HIS A 73 11.27 4.60 35.23
C HIS A 73 12.41 5.42 35.81
N ALA A 74 12.26 6.74 35.91
CA ALA A 74 13.27 7.64 36.46
C ALA A 74 13.59 7.30 37.93
N LEU A 75 12.57 7.02 38.74
CA LEU A 75 12.74 6.61 40.14
C LEU A 75 13.49 5.27 40.24
N LEU A 76 13.13 4.30 39.41
CA LEU A 76 13.76 2.99 39.40
C LEU A 76 15.23 3.08 38.96
N ALA A 77 15.53 3.89 37.94
CA ALA A 77 16.90 4.15 37.48
C ALA A 77 17.76 4.79 38.58
N LEU A 78 17.24 5.77 39.32
CA LEU A 78 17.94 6.42 40.44
C LEU A 78 18.05 5.54 41.70
N ALA A 79 17.12 4.60 41.92
CA ALA A 79 17.17 3.67 43.05
C ALA A 79 18.34 2.68 42.96
N VAL A 80 18.78 2.32 41.75
CA VAL A 80 19.92 1.40 41.53
C VAL A 80 21.23 1.94 42.14
N PRO A 81 21.75 3.14 41.80
CA PRO A 81 22.98 3.66 42.40
C PRO A 81 22.88 3.85 43.92
N VAL A 82 21.71 4.26 44.44
CA VAL A 82 21.46 4.41 45.89
C VAL A 82 21.60 3.08 46.64
N SER A 83 21.16 2.00 46.01
CA SER A 83 21.16 0.66 46.62
C SER A 83 22.46 -0.12 46.44
N LEU A 84 23.48 0.41 45.75
CA LEU A 84 24.75 -0.31 45.47
C LEU A 84 25.51 -0.79 46.72
N ARG A 85 25.21 -0.22 47.90
CA ARG A 85 25.73 -0.70 49.19
C ARG A 85 25.13 -2.05 49.62
N TRP A 86 23.92 -2.37 49.17
CA TRP A 86 23.19 -3.60 49.48
C TRP A 86 23.04 -4.47 48.23
N ARG A 87 23.87 -5.51 48.14
CA ARG A 87 23.99 -6.35 46.93
C ARG A 87 22.64 -6.89 46.44
N THR A 88 21.84 -7.40 47.37
CA THR A 88 20.53 -8.00 47.08
C THR A 88 19.53 -6.96 46.55
N ALA A 89 19.43 -5.79 47.20
CA ALA A 89 18.52 -4.73 46.78
C ALA A 89 18.87 -4.19 45.39
N ALA A 90 20.16 -3.92 45.13
CA ALA A 90 20.62 -3.46 43.82
C ALA A 90 20.33 -4.48 42.71
N THR A 91 20.41 -5.78 43.02
CA THR A 91 20.12 -6.85 42.05
C THR A 91 18.64 -6.87 41.67
N TYR A 92 17.74 -6.81 42.65
CA TYR A 92 16.29 -6.78 42.38
C TYR A 92 15.86 -5.50 41.66
N LEU A 93 16.42 -4.35 42.02
CA LEU A 93 16.13 -3.09 41.32
C LEU A 93 16.68 -3.09 39.88
N GLY A 94 17.89 -3.63 39.67
CA GLY A 94 18.44 -3.80 38.32
C GLY A 94 17.63 -4.78 37.48
N PHE A 95 17.13 -5.87 38.08
CA PHE A 95 16.24 -6.82 37.41
C PHE A 95 14.90 -6.18 37.04
N ALA A 96 14.28 -5.44 37.96
CA ALA A 96 13.04 -4.71 37.69
C ALA A 96 13.22 -3.69 36.55
N LEU A 97 14.36 -2.99 36.51
CA LEU A 97 14.67 -2.05 35.43
C LEU A 97 14.93 -2.76 34.09
N ALA A 98 15.53 -3.95 34.11
CA ALA A 98 15.68 -4.77 32.90
C ALA A 98 14.32 -5.27 32.37
N LEU A 99 13.40 -5.67 33.26
CA LEU A 99 12.03 -6.03 32.86
C LEU A 99 11.28 -4.83 32.27
N LEU A 100 11.46 -3.65 32.87
CA LEU A 100 10.88 -2.40 32.34
C LEU A 100 11.41 -2.08 30.94
N LEU A 101 12.72 -2.23 30.73
CA LEU A 101 13.37 -2.05 29.43
C LEU A 101 12.83 -3.02 28.37
N ILE A 102 12.67 -4.30 28.72
CA ILE A 102 12.11 -5.32 27.81
C ILE A 102 10.66 -4.98 27.48
N ALA A 103 9.87 -4.59 28.49
CA ALA A 103 8.49 -4.19 28.28
C ALA A 103 8.41 -3.00 27.32
N GLU A 104 9.18 -1.93 27.57
CA GLU A 104 9.22 -0.72 26.74
C GLU A 104 9.65 -1.01 25.30
N ALA A 105 10.67 -1.84 25.12
CA ALA A 105 11.15 -2.21 23.79
C ALA A 105 10.14 -3.01 22.98
N ALA A 106 9.28 -3.80 23.64
CA ALA A 106 8.41 -4.77 23.01
C ALA A 106 6.90 -4.39 23.08
N LEU A 107 6.55 -3.17 23.51
CA LEU A 107 5.14 -2.72 23.64
C LEU A 107 4.32 -2.86 22.36
N GLU A 108 4.98 -2.81 21.19
CA GLU A 108 4.34 -2.83 19.86
C GLU A 108 4.49 -4.17 19.13
N HIS A 109 5.30 -5.08 19.66
CA HIS A 109 5.70 -6.31 18.99
C HIS A 109 5.05 -7.55 19.62
N ALA A 110 4.57 -8.47 18.80
CA ALA A 110 3.99 -9.73 19.24
C ALA A 110 4.86 -10.92 18.85
N SER A 111 4.79 -12.00 19.63
CA SER A 111 5.37 -13.31 19.30
C SER A 111 6.90 -13.30 19.08
N PHE A 112 7.36 -13.41 17.84
CA PHE A 112 8.76 -13.57 17.47
C PHE A 112 9.58 -12.29 17.66
N GLU A 113 9.02 -11.13 17.28
CA GLU A 113 9.69 -9.83 17.45
C GLU A 113 9.91 -9.51 18.93
N PHE A 114 8.90 -9.79 19.79
CA PHE A 114 9.03 -9.70 21.24
C PHE A 114 10.20 -10.54 21.79
N PHE A 115 10.38 -11.76 21.27
CA PHE A 115 11.51 -12.61 21.67
C PHE A 115 12.85 -12.00 21.27
N LEU A 116 12.96 -11.45 20.06
CA LEU A 116 14.19 -10.79 19.59
C LEU A 116 14.52 -9.56 20.43
N ASP A 117 13.54 -8.72 20.73
CA ASP A 117 13.70 -7.54 21.60
C ASP A 117 14.18 -7.92 23.00
N THR A 118 13.61 -9.00 23.55
CA THR A 118 14.03 -9.55 24.84
C THR A 118 15.49 -9.98 24.82
N VAL A 119 15.95 -10.62 23.74
CA VAL A 119 17.35 -11.02 23.58
C VAL A 119 18.27 -9.81 23.49
N PHE A 120 17.94 -8.79 22.68
CA PHE A 120 18.75 -7.58 22.56
C PHE A 120 18.87 -6.85 23.90
N ALA A 121 17.75 -6.62 24.60
CA ALA A 121 17.74 -5.97 25.90
C ALA A 121 18.52 -6.77 26.95
N ALA A 122 18.30 -8.09 27.05
CA ALA A 122 19.00 -8.94 28.02
C ALA A 122 20.51 -8.99 27.77
N VAL A 123 20.94 -9.11 26.50
CA VAL A 123 22.37 -9.09 26.15
C VAL A 123 22.98 -7.72 26.47
N ALA A 124 22.30 -6.61 26.14
CA ALA A 124 22.77 -5.26 26.44
C ALA A 124 23.00 -5.06 27.95
N VAL A 125 22.00 -5.43 28.77
CA VAL A 125 22.05 -5.34 30.24
C VAL A 125 23.24 -6.14 30.79
N VAL A 126 23.39 -7.39 30.38
CA VAL A 126 24.49 -8.25 30.86
C VAL A 126 25.84 -7.71 30.40
N TRP A 127 25.99 -7.33 29.14
CA TRP A 127 27.27 -6.91 28.58
C TRP A 127 27.75 -5.59 29.16
N PHE A 128 26.86 -4.59 29.25
CA PHE A 128 27.18 -3.29 29.84
C PHE A 128 27.49 -3.41 31.34
N GLY A 129 26.75 -4.23 32.08
CA GLY A 129 27.03 -4.45 33.50
C GLY A 129 28.40 -5.10 33.76
N ILE A 130 28.84 -6.04 32.92
CA ILE A 130 30.19 -6.62 33.01
C ILE A 130 31.26 -5.61 32.59
N ALA A 131 31.03 -4.86 31.51
CA ALA A 131 31.99 -3.88 31.00
C ALA A 131 32.19 -2.68 31.96
N ALA A 132 31.17 -2.33 32.74
CA ALA A 132 31.17 -1.16 33.63
C ALA A 132 32.01 -1.33 34.91
N GLY A 133 32.47 -2.53 35.26
CA GLY A 133 33.20 -2.71 36.51
C GLY A 133 34.22 -3.85 36.53
N GLU A 134 34.80 -4.05 37.71
CA GLU A 134 35.87 -5.02 37.94
C GLU A 134 35.34 -6.31 38.54
N TRP A 135 35.86 -7.43 38.04
CA TRP A 135 35.44 -8.76 38.45
C TRP A 135 35.84 -9.09 39.89
N ARG A 136 34.93 -9.67 40.68
CA ARG A 136 35.25 -10.22 42.00
C ARG A 136 35.68 -11.68 41.90
N SER A 137 36.85 -11.99 42.45
CA SER A 137 37.47 -13.33 42.42
C SER A 137 36.65 -14.46 43.05
N GLY A 138 35.58 -14.16 43.81
CA GLY A 138 34.72 -15.16 44.48
C GLY A 138 33.27 -15.22 44.00
N SER A 139 32.93 -14.67 42.83
CA SER A 139 31.53 -14.56 42.37
C SER A 139 30.93 -15.86 41.82
N GLY A 140 31.74 -16.90 41.55
CA GLY A 140 31.30 -18.17 40.96
C GLY A 140 30.92 -18.10 39.47
N LEU A 141 30.75 -16.90 38.91
CA LEU A 141 30.47 -16.70 37.49
C LEU A 141 31.71 -17.00 36.64
N ARG A 142 31.48 -17.53 35.44
CA ARG A 142 32.53 -17.78 34.45
C ARG A 142 32.33 -16.79 33.29
N PRO A 143 33.12 -15.71 33.21
CA PRO A 143 32.89 -14.64 32.23
C PRO A 143 33.07 -15.11 30.79
N GLY A 144 33.99 -16.04 30.52
CA GLY A 144 34.20 -16.58 29.17
C GLY A 144 32.93 -17.20 28.56
N PRO A 145 32.34 -18.23 29.21
CA PRO A 145 31.09 -18.84 28.76
C PRO A 145 29.93 -17.85 28.63
N VAL A 146 29.77 -16.92 29.58
CA VAL A 146 28.68 -15.91 29.55
C VAL A 146 28.83 -14.97 28.35
N ALA A 147 30.05 -14.51 28.06
CA ALA A 147 30.33 -13.69 26.87
C ALA A 147 29.97 -14.45 25.59
N LEU A 148 30.38 -15.72 25.50
CA LEU A 148 30.12 -16.54 24.32
C LEU A 148 28.62 -16.79 24.11
N THR A 149 27.88 -17.15 25.16
CA THR A 149 26.43 -17.36 25.06
C THR A 149 25.70 -16.07 24.67
N ALA A 150 26.07 -14.94 25.26
CA ALA A 150 25.47 -13.65 24.93
C ALA A 150 25.79 -13.22 23.49
N ALA A 151 27.02 -13.47 23.04
CA ALA A 151 27.43 -13.15 21.66
C ALA A 151 26.74 -14.04 20.62
N ILE A 152 26.57 -15.34 20.91
CA ILE A 152 25.81 -16.27 20.07
C ILE A 152 24.34 -15.83 20.01
N ALA A 153 23.74 -15.50 21.15
CA ALA A 153 22.35 -15.04 21.20
C ALA A 153 22.16 -13.74 20.41
N LEU A 154 23.07 -12.77 20.56
CA LEU A 154 23.02 -11.50 19.84
C LEU A 154 23.19 -11.69 18.33
N ALA A 155 24.18 -12.49 17.91
CA ALA A 155 24.41 -12.81 16.51
C ALA A 155 23.22 -13.55 15.88
N GLY A 156 22.64 -14.51 16.62
CA GLY A 156 21.43 -15.21 16.24
C GLY A 156 20.25 -14.26 16.08
N ALA A 157 20.02 -13.36 17.04
CA ALA A 157 18.93 -12.39 17.00
C ALA A 157 19.10 -11.38 15.86
N GLY A 158 20.30 -10.83 15.64
CA GLY A 158 20.58 -9.92 14.52
C GLY A 158 20.35 -10.59 13.17
N THR A 159 20.84 -11.83 13.00
CA THR A 159 20.63 -12.60 11.76
C THR A 159 19.15 -12.94 11.56
N ALA A 160 18.46 -13.35 12.63
CA ALA A 160 17.04 -13.66 12.61
C ALA A 160 16.19 -12.44 12.24
N GLN A 161 16.50 -11.26 12.81
CA GLN A 161 15.84 -10.00 12.46
C GLN A 161 16.04 -9.67 10.97
N LEU A 162 17.26 -9.83 10.44
CA LEU A 162 17.55 -9.59 9.02
C LEU A 162 16.83 -10.55 8.08
N LEU A 163 16.69 -11.82 8.48
CA LEU A 163 15.92 -12.79 7.70
C LEU A 163 14.42 -12.51 7.77
N ALA A 164 13.92 -12.12 8.94
CA ALA A 164 12.51 -11.81 9.15
C ALA A 164 12.06 -10.52 8.44
N SER A 165 12.96 -9.56 8.21
CA SER A 165 12.63 -8.35 7.44
C SER A 165 12.35 -8.63 5.97
N GLY A 166 12.80 -9.77 5.43
CA GLY A 166 12.55 -10.16 4.03
C GLY A 166 13.30 -9.35 2.98
N PHE A 167 14.10 -8.35 3.37
CA PHE A 167 14.77 -7.42 2.45
C PHE A 167 16.28 -7.71 2.34
N LEU A 168 16.64 -8.75 1.58
CA LEU A 168 18.03 -9.06 1.18
C LEU A 168 18.42 -8.45 -0.18
N ASP A 169 17.67 -7.43 -0.60
CA ASP A 169 17.84 -6.73 -1.87
C ASP A 169 18.48 -5.34 -1.65
N ARG A 170 18.42 -4.49 -2.67
CA ARG A 170 18.98 -3.13 -2.62
C ARG A 170 18.41 -2.24 -1.51
N ARG A 171 17.21 -2.51 -1.01
CA ARG A 171 16.62 -1.78 0.12
C ARG A 171 17.48 -1.87 1.37
N LEU A 172 18.28 -2.93 1.51
CA LEU A 172 19.22 -3.10 2.62
C LEU A 172 20.30 -2.02 2.64
N VAL A 173 20.68 -1.45 1.50
CA VAL A 173 21.76 -0.46 1.38
C VAL A 173 21.28 0.92 0.96
N GLU A 174 20.14 1.02 0.27
CA GLU A 174 19.57 2.28 -0.23
C GLU A 174 18.65 2.96 0.80
N SER A 175 18.16 2.23 1.82
CA SER A 175 17.27 2.79 2.86
C SER A 175 17.95 2.91 4.22
N ALA A 176 17.55 3.92 5.00
CA ALA A 176 18.04 4.10 6.37
C ALA A 176 17.68 2.90 7.28
N HIS A 177 16.47 2.36 7.12
CA HIS A 177 16.01 1.16 7.83
C HIS A 177 16.88 -0.06 7.48
N GLY A 178 17.15 -0.28 6.19
CA GLY A 178 18.06 -1.32 5.71
C GLY A 178 19.48 -1.17 6.25
N LEU A 179 20.04 0.04 6.22
CA LEU A 179 21.36 0.32 6.77
C LEU A 179 21.43 0.06 8.28
N ALA A 180 20.40 0.44 9.04
CA ALA A 180 20.31 0.14 10.47
C ALA A 180 20.28 -1.38 10.71
N MET A 181 19.49 -2.13 9.93
CA MET A 181 19.46 -3.60 9.96
C MET A 181 20.82 -4.24 9.64
N LEU A 182 21.53 -3.72 8.64
CA LEU A 182 22.86 -4.18 8.27
C LEU A 182 23.87 -3.90 9.40
N VAL A 183 23.88 -2.68 9.94
CA VAL A 183 24.75 -2.28 11.07
C VAL A 183 24.48 -3.15 12.29
N LEU A 184 23.21 -3.38 12.63
CA LEU A 184 22.78 -4.28 13.71
C LEU A 184 23.40 -5.68 13.53
N THR A 185 23.23 -6.26 12.35
CA THR A 185 23.68 -7.63 12.06
C THR A 185 25.21 -7.73 12.06
N VAL A 186 25.90 -6.80 11.39
CA VAL A 186 27.36 -6.78 11.33
C VAL A 186 27.96 -6.55 12.71
N ALA A 187 27.42 -5.64 13.52
CA ALA A 187 27.88 -5.39 14.88
C ALA A 187 27.69 -6.61 15.77
N ALA A 188 26.54 -7.29 15.67
CA ALA A 188 26.26 -8.52 16.41
C ALA A 188 27.24 -9.65 16.05
N LEU A 189 27.53 -9.85 14.76
CA LEU A 189 28.51 -10.84 14.28
C LEU A 189 29.94 -10.47 14.70
N ALA A 190 30.30 -9.18 14.66
CA ALA A 190 31.60 -8.70 15.11
C ALA A 190 31.83 -8.97 16.60
N VAL A 191 30.80 -8.81 17.45
CA VAL A 191 30.87 -9.17 18.88
C VAL A 191 31.18 -10.66 19.07
N LEU A 192 30.56 -11.53 18.28
CA LEU A 192 30.85 -12.97 18.30
C LEU A 192 32.28 -13.28 17.88
N VAL A 193 32.74 -12.70 16.77
CA VAL A 193 34.12 -12.89 16.28
C VAL A 193 35.14 -12.40 17.31
N LEU A 194 34.96 -11.19 17.85
CA LEU A 194 35.84 -10.63 18.89
C LEU A 194 35.87 -11.50 20.15
N THR A 195 34.73 -12.07 20.55
CA THR A 195 34.63 -12.94 21.72
C THR A 195 35.41 -14.24 21.55
N VAL A 196 35.42 -14.81 20.33
CA VAL A 196 36.15 -16.03 19.99
C VAL A 196 37.65 -15.78 19.82
N VAL A 197 38.04 -14.68 19.15
CA VAL A 197 39.42 -14.39 18.77
C VAL A 197 40.25 -13.87 19.96
N LEU A 198 39.70 -12.95 20.75
CA LEU A 198 40.44 -12.37 21.87
C LEU A 198 40.64 -13.41 22.97
N ARG A 199 41.86 -13.55 23.50
CA ARG A 199 42.15 -14.48 24.60
C ARG A 199 41.93 -13.85 25.97
N ASP A 200 42.15 -12.55 26.10
CA ASP A 200 41.93 -11.80 27.34
C ASP A 200 40.45 -11.46 27.51
N VAL A 201 39.87 -11.99 28.59
CA VAL A 201 38.48 -11.78 28.99
C VAL A 201 38.16 -10.29 29.17
N ARG A 202 39.10 -9.49 29.71
CA ARG A 202 38.86 -8.05 29.90
C ARG A 202 38.75 -7.32 28.57
N GLN A 203 39.58 -7.69 27.61
CA GLN A 203 39.53 -7.12 26.26
C GLN A 203 38.24 -7.52 25.54
N ARG A 204 37.78 -8.78 25.67
CA ARG A 204 36.49 -9.26 25.11
C ARG A 204 35.33 -8.36 25.50
N TYR A 205 35.18 -8.08 26.80
CA TYR A 205 34.06 -7.27 27.26
C TYR A 205 34.18 -5.80 26.89
N ARG A 206 35.38 -5.22 26.92
CA ARG A 206 35.58 -3.81 26.54
C ARG A 206 35.30 -3.56 25.05
N PHE A 207 35.90 -4.36 24.17
CA PHE A 207 35.66 -4.22 22.72
C PHE A 207 34.28 -4.72 22.33
N GLY A 208 33.82 -5.82 22.94
CA GLY A 208 32.46 -6.31 22.76
C GLY A 208 31.40 -5.30 23.19
N ALA A 209 31.63 -4.51 24.25
CA ALA A 209 30.68 -3.49 24.69
C ALA A 209 30.48 -2.39 23.65
N ALA A 210 31.53 -2.03 22.90
CA ALA A 210 31.38 -1.10 21.78
C ALA A 210 30.52 -1.71 20.66
N GLY A 211 30.74 -2.99 20.31
CA GLY A 211 29.91 -3.68 19.32
C GLY A 211 28.45 -3.85 19.78
N VAL A 212 28.22 -4.22 21.04
CA VAL A 212 26.87 -4.31 21.64
C VAL A 212 26.20 -2.94 21.66
N LEU A 213 26.93 -1.86 21.98
CA LEU A 213 26.39 -0.51 21.92
C LEU A 213 25.94 -0.15 20.50
N VAL A 214 26.77 -0.39 19.49
CA VAL A 214 26.40 -0.15 18.09
C VAL A 214 25.17 -0.97 17.69
N ALA A 215 25.11 -2.25 18.07
CA ALA A 215 23.95 -3.10 17.81
C ALA A 215 22.69 -2.57 18.49
N VAL A 216 22.75 -2.20 19.78
CA VAL A 216 21.60 -1.65 20.51
C VAL A 216 21.15 -0.32 19.92
N VAL A 217 22.07 0.58 19.58
CA VAL A 217 21.73 1.86 18.94
C VAL A 217 21.00 1.60 17.62
N ALA A 218 21.51 0.70 16.77
CA ALA A 218 20.86 0.35 15.52
C ALA A 218 19.48 -0.29 15.73
N TRP A 219 19.34 -1.24 16.65
CA TRP A 219 18.07 -1.90 17.00
C TRP A 219 17.03 -0.91 17.52
N THR A 220 17.42 -0.03 18.45
CA THR A 220 16.53 1.01 18.99
C THR A 220 16.12 2.07 17.98
N ALA A 221 16.88 2.21 16.88
CA ALA A 221 16.55 3.10 15.79
C ALA A 221 15.42 2.56 14.91
N LEU A 222 15.33 1.24 14.74
CA LEU A 222 14.47 0.60 13.74
C LEU A 222 13.00 1.07 13.80
N PRO A 223 12.35 1.18 14.97
CA PRO A 223 10.95 1.61 15.03
C PRO A 223 10.74 3.07 14.62
N GLY A 224 11.77 3.92 14.70
CA GLY A 224 11.71 5.31 14.28
C GLY A 224 12.12 5.53 12.82
N LEU A 225 12.52 4.46 12.10
CA LEU A 225 12.90 4.52 10.69
C LEU A 225 11.77 3.94 9.84
N PRO A 226 11.23 4.67 8.86
CA PRO A 226 10.16 4.17 8.01
C PRO A 226 10.64 2.91 7.27
N PRO A 227 9.81 1.85 7.20
CA PRO A 227 10.15 0.67 6.42
C PRO A 227 10.32 1.08 4.95
N PRO A 228 11.28 0.47 4.23
CA PRO A 228 11.48 0.79 2.83
C PRO A 228 10.25 0.40 2.02
N ALA A 229 9.87 1.22 1.04
CA ALA A 229 8.78 0.91 0.14
C ALA A 229 9.03 -0.41 -0.62
N ASP A 230 7.95 -1.11 -0.98
CA ASP A 230 8.07 -2.30 -1.81
C ASP A 230 8.69 -1.99 -3.16
N LEU A 231 9.62 -2.85 -3.57
CA LEU A 231 10.25 -2.74 -4.87
C LEU A 231 9.22 -2.91 -5.98
N PRO A 232 9.38 -2.18 -7.10
CA PRO A 232 8.56 -2.42 -8.28
C PRO A 232 8.75 -3.86 -8.76
N VAL A 233 7.65 -4.52 -9.13
CA VAL A 233 7.65 -5.87 -9.69
C VAL A 233 7.26 -5.79 -11.17
N PRO A 234 8.07 -6.35 -12.09
CA PRO A 234 7.75 -6.38 -13.51
C PRO A 234 6.35 -6.92 -13.81
N GLY A 235 5.60 -6.21 -14.65
CA GLY A 235 4.26 -6.58 -15.09
C GLY A 235 3.15 -6.43 -14.04
N VAL A 236 3.47 -6.12 -12.79
CA VAL A 236 2.52 -5.71 -11.76
C VAL A 236 2.31 -4.20 -11.88
N PRO A 237 1.10 -3.70 -12.18
CA PRO A 237 0.85 -2.28 -12.30
C PRO A 237 1.21 -1.54 -11.01
N ARG A 238 1.95 -0.43 -11.14
CA ARG A 238 2.54 0.28 -10.01
C ARG A 238 1.68 1.45 -9.60
N VAL A 239 1.15 1.41 -8.39
CA VAL A 239 0.44 2.55 -7.77
C VAL A 239 1.31 3.16 -6.67
N VAL A 240 1.56 4.46 -6.77
CA VAL A 240 2.34 5.24 -5.78
C VAL A 240 1.75 6.63 -5.60
N THR A 241 2.22 7.35 -4.58
CA THR A 241 1.97 8.78 -4.44
C THR A 241 3.21 9.54 -4.90
N ALA A 242 3.06 10.46 -5.85
CA ALA A 242 4.13 11.30 -6.37
C ALA A 242 3.59 12.72 -6.64
N ALA A 243 4.39 13.75 -6.34
CA ALA A 243 4.00 15.15 -6.47
C ALA A 243 2.60 15.43 -5.86
N GLY A 244 2.37 14.90 -4.65
CA GLY A 244 1.13 15.08 -3.89
C GLY A 244 -0.14 14.49 -4.54
N THR A 245 -0.02 13.52 -5.45
CA THR A 245 -1.15 12.82 -6.08
C THR A 245 -0.90 11.32 -6.26
N SER A 246 -1.96 10.53 -6.36
CA SER A 246 -1.86 9.12 -6.76
C SER A 246 -1.48 9.00 -8.23
N VAL A 247 -0.60 8.06 -8.54
CA VAL A 247 -0.10 7.76 -9.88
C VAL A 247 -0.17 6.27 -10.09
N LEU A 248 -0.75 5.85 -11.21
CA LEU A 248 -0.74 4.46 -11.67
C LEU A 248 0.09 4.35 -12.93
N VAL A 249 1.04 3.41 -12.98
CA VAL A 249 1.77 3.01 -14.19
C VAL A 249 1.33 1.59 -14.58
N SER A 250 0.77 1.43 -15.78
CA SER A 250 0.24 0.17 -16.29
C SER A 250 0.59 -0.03 -17.78
N PRO A 251 0.94 -1.23 -18.26
CA PRO A 251 1.00 -2.52 -17.54
C PRO A 251 2.28 -2.74 -16.73
N HIS A 252 3.18 -1.73 -16.68
CA HIS A 252 4.49 -1.82 -16.03
C HIS A 252 5.40 -2.87 -16.67
N ARG A 253 5.53 -2.80 -17.99
CA ARG A 253 6.35 -3.70 -18.84
C ARG A 253 7.25 -2.89 -19.78
N PRO A 254 8.29 -3.46 -20.39
CA PRO A 254 9.15 -2.73 -21.33
C PRO A 254 8.34 -2.26 -22.54
N GLY A 255 8.70 -1.08 -23.05
CA GLY A 255 8.01 -0.41 -24.14
C GLY A 255 6.91 0.54 -23.65
N ARG A 256 5.83 0.64 -24.44
CA ARG A 256 4.73 1.58 -24.19
C ARG A 256 3.97 1.24 -22.90
N ASN A 257 3.73 2.25 -22.07
CA ASN A 257 2.89 2.20 -20.87
C ASN A 257 1.99 3.43 -20.78
N LEU A 258 0.93 3.32 -19.97
CA LEU A 258 0.08 4.42 -19.55
C LEU A 258 0.41 4.83 -18.12
N VAL A 259 0.48 6.14 -17.91
CA VAL A 259 0.49 6.76 -16.58
C VAL A 259 -0.84 7.46 -16.36
N HIS A 260 -1.57 7.02 -15.34
CA HIS A 260 -2.87 7.57 -15.01
C HIS A 260 -2.81 8.42 -13.74
N PHE A 261 -3.49 9.56 -13.81
CA PHE A 261 -3.70 10.48 -12.71
C PHE A 261 -5.21 10.69 -12.49
N PRO A 262 -5.70 10.62 -11.24
CA PRO A 262 -7.11 10.85 -10.95
C PRO A 262 -7.48 12.32 -11.24
N GLU A 263 -8.77 12.62 -11.37
CA GLU A 263 -9.25 14.00 -11.64
C GLU A 263 -8.76 15.02 -10.62
N SER A 264 -8.58 14.60 -9.36
CA SER A 264 -8.04 15.42 -8.28
C SER A 264 -6.61 15.90 -8.51
N ALA A 265 -5.86 15.29 -9.45
CA ALA A 265 -4.54 15.74 -9.84
C ALA A 265 -4.55 17.01 -10.73
N GLY A 266 -5.68 17.33 -11.36
CA GLY A 266 -5.80 18.42 -12.33
C GLY A 266 -5.30 18.08 -13.74
N LEU A 267 -5.18 19.10 -14.59
CA LEU A 267 -4.86 18.98 -16.04
C LEU A 267 -3.42 19.36 -16.39
N GLU A 268 -2.66 19.86 -15.42
CA GLU A 268 -1.30 20.39 -15.61
C GLU A 268 -0.27 19.39 -15.03
N VAL A 269 -0.38 18.13 -15.45
CA VAL A 269 0.55 17.06 -15.05
C VAL A 269 1.42 16.66 -16.24
N VAL A 270 2.71 16.59 -15.99
CA VAL A 270 3.73 16.20 -16.96
C VAL A 270 4.55 15.07 -16.37
N VAL A 271 4.87 14.08 -17.19
CA VAL A 271 5.77 13.00 -16.85
C VAL A 271 7.01 13.02 -17.73
N GLU A 272 8.15 12.68 -17.16
CA GLU A 272 9.41 12.63 -17.86
C GLU A 272 10.11 11.30 -17.58
N THR A 273 10.65 10.71 -18.64
CA THR A 273 11.41 9.46 -18.65
C THR A 273 12.69 9.67 -19.44
N ALA A 274 13.59 8.69 -19.41
CA ALA A 274 14.78 8.70 -20.27
C ALA A 274 14.45 8.79 -21.78
N ALA A 275 13.26 8.30 -22.20
CA ALA A 275 12.81 8.35 -23.58
C ALA A 275 12.23 9.72 -23.99
N GLY A 276 11.84 10.54 -23.02
CA GLY A 276 11.30 11.88 -23.25
C GLY A 276 10.19 12.28 -22.28
N LEU A 277 9.61 13.44 -22.59
CA LEU A 277 8.58 14.10 -21.80
C LEU A 277 7.20 13.88 -22.45
N ALA A 278 6.20 13.52 -21.64
CA ALA A 278 4.81 13.35 -22.05
C ALA A 278 3.86 14.15 -21.16
N ARG A 279 2.92 14.86 -21.77
CA ARG A 279 1.85 15.57 -21.05
C ARG A 279 0.68 14.63 -20.80
N ALA A 280 0.15 14.63 -19.58
CA ALA A 280 -1.08 13.91 -19.28
C ALA A 280 -2.28 14.65 -19.88
N VAL A 281 -3.12 13.92 -20.62
CA VAL A 281 -4.32 14.47 -21.30
C VAL A 281 -5.55 13.62 -21.00
N PRO A 282 -6.76 14.20 -21.04
CA PRO A 282 -7.99 13.42 -20.94
C PRO A 282 -8.09 12.39 -22.08
N ARG A 283 -8.61 11.21 -21.77
CA ARG A 283 -8.91 10.16 -22.76
C ARG A 283 -10.42 9.91 -22.84
N PRO A 284 -10.98 9.73 -24.05
CA PRO A 284 -12.41 9.45 -24.21
C PRO A 284 -12.85 8.22 -23.41
N GLY A 285 -13.93 8.37 -22.64
CA GLY A 285 -14.53 7.29 -21.86
C GLY A 285 -13.78 6.92 -20.58
N SER A 286 -12.78 7.68 -20.17
CA SER A 286 -12.03 7.48 -18.92
C SER A 286 -12.09 8.72 -18.02
N SER A 287 -11.83 8.54 -16.73
CA SER A 287 -11.63 9.62 -15.75
C SER A 287 -10.21 10.17 -15.81
N GLY A 288 -10.04 11.38 -15.25
CA GLY A 288 -8.73 11.96 -14.98
C GLY A 288 -7.92 12.26 -16.25
N THR A 289 -6.59 12.15 -16.12
CA THR A 289 -5.65 12.38 -17.22
C THR A 289 -4.67 11.22 -17.38
N TRP A 290 -4.15 11.08 -18.60
CA TRP A 290 -3.36 9.95 -19.03
C TRP A 290 -2.16 10.42 -19.83
N ALA A 291 -0.97 9.98 -19.47
CA ALA A 291 0.23 10.16 -20.27
C ALA A 291 0.66 8.81 -20.86
N GLU A 292 1.07 8.81 -22.11
CA GLU A 292 1.69 7.66 -22.73
C GLU A 292 3.21 7.83 -22.66
N ILE A 293 3.90 6.81 -22.13
CA ILE A 293 5.35 6.82 -21.97
C ILE A 293 5.96 5.54 -22.54
N ASP A 294 7.24 5.60 -22.87
CA ASP A 294 8.02 4.43 -23.25
C ASP A 294 9.04 4.14 -22.13
N LEU A 295 9.00 2.93 -21.59
CA LEU A 295 9.87 2.51 -20.50
C LEU A 295 10.92 1.53 -21.03
N PRO A 296 12.21 1.71 -20.70
CA PRO A 296 13.23 0.73 -21.04
C PRO A 296 13.01 -0.57 -20.25
N ALA A 297 13.64 -1.66 -20.69
CA ALA A 297 13.67 -2.91 -19.94
C ALA A 297 14.46 -2.74 -18.62
N GLY A 298 13.97 -3.39 -17.56
CA GLY A 298 14.55 -3.35 -16.22
C GLY A 298 14.25 -2.04 -15.49
N ARG A 299 15.23 -1.59 -14.70
CA ARG A 299 15.08 -0.45 -13.79
C ARG A 299 15.09 0.88 -14.53
N SER A 300 14.17 1.76 -14.15
CA SER A 300 14.10 3.12 -14.64
C SER A 300 13.45 4.05 -13.63
N GLU A 301 13.47 5.34 -13.93
CA GLU A 301 12.88 6.39 -13.10
C GLU A 301 11.83 7.14 -13.93
N LEU A 302 10.73 7.50 -13.29
CA LEU A 302 9.68 8.34 -13.84
C LEU A 302 9.57 9.61 -12.99
N LEU A 303 9.86 10.75 -13.59
CA LEU A 303 9.71 12.04 -12.93
C LEU A 303 8.28 12.55 -13.17
N VAL A 304 7.57 12.85 -12.10
CA VAL A 304 6.20 13.40 -12.13
C VAL A 304 6.24 14.85 -11.70
N ARG A 305 5.71 15.74 -12.54
CA ARG A 305 5.65 17.19 -12.30
C ARG A 305 4.21 17.66 -12.31
N ARG A 306 3.81 18.32 -11.22
CA ARG A 306 2.49 18.93 -11.04
C ARG A 306 2.67 20.35 -10.53
N GLY A 307 2.59 21.33 -11.42
CA GLY A 307 2.88 22.73 -11.09
C GLY A 307 4.32 22.89 -10.59
N ALA A 308 4.48 23.35 -9.33
CA ALA A 308 5.79 23.48 -8.69
C ALA A 308 6.25 22.21 -7.95
N GLU A 309 5.36 21.23 -7.79
CA GLU A 309 5.69 19.96 -7.13
C GLU A 309 6.31 18.98 -8.13
N GLU A 310 7.36 18.32 -7.69
CA GLU A 310 8.10 17.35 -8.48
C GLU A 310 8.48 16.17 -7.58
N ALA A 311 8.29 14.95 -8.09
CA ALA A 311 8.70 13.74 -7.40
C ALA A 311 9.10 12.66 -8.39
N SER A 312 10.08 11.86 -8.00
CA SER A 312 10.54 10.69 -8.72
C SER A 312 9.79 9.43 -8.30
N VAL A 313 9.57 8.53 -9.25
CA VAL A 313 8.98 7.21 -9.05
C VAL A 313 9.94 6.16 -9.60
N ASP A 314 10.40 5.27 -8.72
CA ASP A 314 11.15 4.09 -9.11
C ASP A 314 10.26 3.08 -9.85
N LEU A 315 10.75 2.58 -10.99
CA LEU A 315 10.12 1.58 -11.81
C LEU A 315 11.08 0.40 -12.09
N ASP A 316 10.50 -0.77 -12.34
CA ASP A 316 11.23 -1.96 -12.81
C ASP A 316 10.31 -2.77 -13.71
N THR A 317 10.48 -2.59 -15.01
CA THR A 317 9.65 -3.25 -16.02
C THR A 317 10.11 -4.66 -16.35
N GLY A 318 11.29 -5.07 -15.88
CA GLY A 318 11.90 -6.36 -16.19
C GLY A 318 12.07 -6.59 -17.69
N ASP A 319 11.80 -7.81 -18.15
CA ASP A 319 11.98 -8.28 -19.52
C ASP A 319 10.71 -8.94 -20.10
N LEU A 320 9.57 -8.76 -19.43
CA LEU A 320 8.29 -9.33 -19.87
C LEU A 320 7.87 -8.76 -21.24
N PRO A 321 7.17 -9.54 -22.09
CA PRO A 321 6.67 -9.04 -23.35
C PRO A 321 5.59 -7.96 -23.11
N ALA A 322 5.52 -6.98 -24.02
CA ALA A 322 4.47 -5.96 -24.01
C ALA A 322 3.06 -6.58 -23.99
N LEU A 323 2.15 -5.97 -23.25
CA LEU A 323 0.78 -6.45 -23.10
C LEU A 323 -0.12 -5.93 -24.23
N PRO A 324 -0.70 -6.79 -25.09
CA PRO A 324 -1.64 -6.36 -26.11
C PRO A 324 -2.87 -5.67 -25.49
N GLY A 325 -3.23 -4.51 -26.03
CA GLY A 325 -4.36 -3.71 -25.51
C GLY A 325 -4.06 -2.86 -24.28
N GLY A 326 -2.88 -2.99 -23.66
CA GLY A 326 -2.55 -2.28 -22.41
C GLY A 326 -2.43 -0.76 -22.51
N VAL A 327 -2.15 -0.21 -23.71
CA VAL A 327 -1.93 1.24 -23.93
C VAL A 327 -2.87 1.85 -24.97
N GLY A 328 -3.46 1.02 -25.82
CA GLY A 328 -4.35 1.43 -26.91
C GLY A 328 -5.66 2.07 -26.42
N PRO A 329 -6.69 2.16 -27.29
CA PRO A 329 -8.01 2.69 -26.92
C PRO A 329 -8.61 2.05 -25.64
N ASP A 330 -8.39 0.74 -25.45
CA ASP A 330 -8.88 0.00 -24.27
C ASP A 330 -7.91 0.02 -23.07
N GLY A 331 -6.77 0.71 -23.18
CA GLY A 331 -5.75 0.71 -22.13
C GLY A 331 -6.26 1.28 -20.80
N ALA A 332 -7.20 2.23 -20.85
CA ALA A 332 -7.82 2.78 -19.64
C ALA A 332 -8.68 1.74 -18.90
N GLU A 333 -9.39 0.88 -19.61
CA GLU A 333 -10.14 -0.21 -18.99
C GLU A 333 -9.20 -1.26 -18.38
N CYS A 334 -8.12 -1.59 -19.10
CA CYS A 334 -7.09 -2.51 -18.61
C CYS A 334 -6.38 -1.98 -17.35
N ALA A 335 -6.13 -0.67 -17.28
CA ALA A 335 -5.61 0.00 -16.09
C ALA A 335 -6.64 0.03 -14.94
N SER A 336 -7.92 0.21 -15.24
CA SER A 336 -8.99 0.17 -14.23
C SER A 336 -9.18 -1.23 -13.64
N ASP A 337 -9.00 -2.29 -14.44
CA ASP A 337 -8.92 -3.68 -13.94
C ASP A 337 -7.81 -3.82 -12.88
N ALA A 338 -6.60 -3.34 -13.20
CA ALA A 338 -5.47 -3.35 -12.28
C ALA A 338 -5.73 -2.57 -10.98
N LEU A 339 -6.39 -1.41 -11.07
CA LEU A 339 -6.82 -0.64 -9.88
C LEU A 339 -7.76 -1.44 -8.99
N GLY A 340 -8.58 -2.33 -9.55
CA GLY A 340 -9.40 -3.26 -8.79
C GLY A 340 -8.58 -4.20 -7.88
N GLY A 341 -7.49 -4.77 -8.41
CA GLY A 341 -6.56 -5.60 -7.65
C GLY A 341 -5.80 -4.81 -6.58
N PHE A 342 -5.35 -3.60 -6.92
CA PHE A 342 -4.73 -2.69 -5.96
C PHE A 342 -5.70 -2.30 -4.82
N ALA A 343 -6.96 -1.98 -5.16
CA ALA A 343 -8.00 -1.67 -4.18
C ALA A 343 -8.32 -2.87 -3.28
N ALA A 344 -8.09 -4.10 -3.75
CA ALA A 344 -8.19 -5.31 -2.95
C ALA A 344 -6.98 -5.56 -2.03
N GLY A 345 -5.86 -4.86 -2.25
CA GLY A 345 -4.60 -5.16 -1.58
C GLY A 345 -3.88 -6.39 -2.15
N SER A 346 -4.25 -6.82 -3.36
CA SER A 346 -3.65 -7.95 -4.08
C SER A 346 -3.31 -7.52 -5.51
N PRO A 347 -2.34 -6.60 -5.69
CA PRO A 347 -1.84 -6.30 -7.03
C PRO A 347 -1.11 -7.53 -7.58
N ASP A 348 -1.39 -7.88 -8.83
CA ASP A 348 -0.81 -9.04 -9.51
C ASP A 348 -0.31 -8.64 -10.90
N VAL A 349 0.42 -9.55 -11.52
CA VAL A 349 0.86 -9.41 -12.90
C VAL A 349 -0.36 -9.33 -13.81
N LEU A 350 -0.41 -8.28 -14.64
CA LEU A 350 -1.48 -8.10 -15.62
C LEU A 350 -1.12 -8.86 -16.90
N ASP A 351 -1.64 -10.08 -17.02
CA ASP A 351 -1.33 -10.98 -18.14
C ASP A 351 -2.28 -10.83 -19.33
N ARG A 352 -3.47 -10.29 -19.11
CA ARG A 352 -4.47 -10.05 -20.15
C ARG A 352 -5.31 -8.82 -19.84
N CYS A 353 -5.68 -8.07 -20.86
CA CYS A 353 -6.63 -6.98 -20.73
C CYS A 353 -8.08 -7.49 -20.88
N PRO A 354 -9.07 -6.85 -20.23
CA PRO A 354 -10.49 -7.22 -20.36
C PRO A 354 -11.02 -7.21 -21.80
N SER A 355 -10.45 -6.40 -22.69
CA SER A 355 -10.86 -6.33 -24.11
C SER A 355 -10.31 -7.47 -24.98
N ALA A 356 -9.46 -8.33 -24.42
CA ALA A 356 -8.85 -9.44 -25.15
C ALA A 356 -9.83 -10.60 -25.45
N GLU A 357 -10.97 -10.67 -24.76
CA GLU A 357 -11.93 -11.77 -24.90
C GLU A 357 -13.33 -11.35 -24.43
N LEU A 358 -14.37 -11.90 -25.07
CA LEU A 358 -15.73 -11.82 -24.54
C LEU A 358 -15.97 -12.96 -23.56
N SER A 359 -16.22 -12.63 -22.29
CA SER A 359 -16.55 -13.64 -21.27
C SER A 359 -17.90 -14.31 -21.57
N GLU A 360 -18.06 -15.55 -21.12
CA GLU A 360 -19.34 -16.27 -21.22
C GLU A 360 -20.45 -15.51 -20.51
N GLU A 361 -20.16 -14.93 -19.33
CA GLU A 361 -21.15 -14.20 -18.55
C GLU A 361 -21.66 -12.94 -19.25
N ASP A 362 -20.76 -12.22 -19.93
CA ASP A 362 -21.11 -11.04 -20.74
C ASP A 362 -21.84 -11.43 -22.02
N GLY A 363 -21.41 -12.50 -22.69
CA GLY A 363 -22.10 -13.05 -23.86
C GLY A 363 -23.54 -13.44 -23.55
N GLU A 364 -23.78 -14.14 -22.43
CA GLU A 364 -25.14 -14.47 -21.96
C GLU A 364 -25.95 -13.20 -21.64
N ALA A 365 -25.36 -12.20 -20.98
CA ALA A 365 -26.05 -10.94 -20.66
C ALA A 365 -26.47 -10.17 -21.91
N LEU A 366 -25.60 -10.11 -22.94
CA LEU A 366 -25.91 -9.50 -24.23
C LEU A 366 -27.00 -10.29 -24.98
N GLY A 367 -26.92 -11.62 -25.00
CA GLY A 367 -27.95 -12.46 -25.61
C GLY A 367 -29.33 -12.25 -24.99
N LYS A 368 -29.38 -12.17 -23.64
CA LYS A 368 -30.62 -11.87 -22.90
C LYS A 368 -31.14 -10.46 -23.14
N LEU A 369 -30.25 -9.47 -23.27
CA LEU A 369 -30.63 -8.10 -23.63
C LEU A 369 -31.29 -8.06 -25.01
N VAL A 370 -30.73 -8.75 -26.02
CA VAL A 370 -31.34 -8.83 -27.35
C VAL A 370 -32.68 -9.57 -27.30
N GLY A 371 -32.81 -10.61 -26.46
CA GLY A 371 -34.09 -11.26 -26.18
C GLY A 371 -35.13 -10.30 -25.62
N TYR A 372 -34.76 -9.51 -24.60
CA TYR A 372 -35.60 -8.47 -24.03
C TYR A 372 -36.03 -7.41 -25.06
N LEU A 373 -35.12 -6.98 -25.93
CA LEU A 373 -35.42 -6.06 -27.03
C LEU A 373 -36.31 -6.67 -28.13
N ALA A 374 -36.48 -7.99 -28.19
CA ALA A 374 -37.44 -8.62 -29.10
C ALA A 374 -38.86 -8.60 -28.53
N GLU A 375 -38.99 -8.64 -27.19
CA GLU A 375 -40.28 -8.58 -26.50
C GLU A 375 -40.85 -7.16 -26.49
N VAL A 376 -39.98 -6.15 -26.49
CA VAL A 376 -40.33 -4.74 -26.70
C VAL A 376 -40.22 -4.46 -28.20
N PRO A 377 -41.29 -4.20 -28.96
CA PRO A 377 -41.26 -4.20 -30.43
C PRO A 377 -40.43 -3.05 -31.04
N VAL A 378 -39.11 -3.13 -30.96
CA VAL A 378 -38.17 -2.15 -31.51
C VAL A 378 -38.11 -2.30 -33.04
N PRO A 379 -38.19 -1.19 -33.80
CA PRO A 379 -38.25 -1.24 -35.27
C PRO A 379 -36.89 -1.54 -35.92
N ALA A 380 -35.80 -1.25 -35.21
CA ALA A 380 -34.44 -1.58 -35.59
C ALA A 380 -33.48 -1.47 -34.40
N ILE A 381 -32.32 -2.13 -34.50
CA ILE A 381 -31.16 -1.92 -33.62
C ILE A 381 -30.00 -1.39 -34.47
N ASN A 382 -29.40 -0.28 -34.02
CA ASN A 382 -28.09 0.18 -34.48
C ASN A 382 -27.00 -0.38 -33.55
N VAL A 383 -26.05 -1.14 -34.08
CA VAL A 383 -24.99 -1.79 -33.28
C VAL A 383 -23.67 -1.06 -33.47
N VAL A 384 -23.03 -0.65 -32.37
CA VAL A 384 -21.70 -0.05 -32.38
C VAL A 384 -20.71 -0.98 -31.69
N GLY A 385 -19.79 -1.54 -32.48
CA GLY A 385 -18.64 -2.33 -32.03
C GLY A 385 -17.30 -1.61 -32.26
N ASP A 386 -16.21 -2.35 -32.04
CA ASP A 386 -14.84 -1.95 -32.38
C ASP A 386 -13.97 -3.14 -32.78
N ASP A 387 -12.68 -2.87 -33.03
CA ASP A 387 -11.68 -3.85 -33.46
C ASP A 387 -11.02 -4.61 -32.29
N SER A 388 -11.47 -4.42 -31.05
CA SER A 388 -10.99 -5.27 -29.96
C SER A 388 -11.50 -6.71 -30.16
N PRO A 389 -10.76 -7.74 -29.74
CA PRO A 389 -11.25 -9.11 -29.79
C PRO A 389 -12.62 -9.29 -29.13
N ARG A 390 -12.84 -8.67 -27.96
CA ARG A 390 -14.13 -8.66 -27.28
C ARG A 390 -15.21 -7.96 -28.09
N GLY A 391 -14.94 -6.78 -28.63
CA GLY A 391 -15.89 -5.98 -29.41
C GLY A 391 -16.34 -6.67 -30.69
N ARG A 392 -15.42 -7.32 -31.41
CA ARG A 392 -15.77 -8.15 -32.58
C ARG A 392 -16.68 -9.32 -32.21
N ALA A 393 -16.30 -10.10 -31.18
CA ALA A 393 -17.11 -11.23 -30.72
C ALA A 393 -18.50 -10.80 -30.24
N ALA A 394 -18.59 -9.68 -29.53
CA ALA A 394 -19.85 -9.13 -29.04
C ALA A 394 -20.74 -8.62 -30.18
N THR A 395 -20.15 -7.96 -31.18
CA THR A 395 -20.88 -7.48 -32.37
C THR A 395 -21.44 -8.66 -33.17
N GLU A 396 -20.66 -9.71 -33.37
CA GLU A 396 -21.08 -10.93 -34.03
C GLU A 396 -22.24 -11.61 -33.28
N LEU A 397 -22.10 -11.79 -31.97
CA LEU A 397 -23.13 -12.39 -31.11
C LEU A 397 -24.45 -11.61 -31.17
N VAL A 398 -24.39 -10.29 -31.00
CA VAL A 398 -25.60 -9.44 -30.99
C VAL A 398 -26.26 -9.43 -32.36
N THR A 399 -25.47 -9.35 -33.43
CA THR A 399 -25.98 -9.37 -34.81
C THR A 399 -26.69 -10.69 -35.10
N ALA A 400 -26.07 -11.82 -34.75
CA ALA A 400 -26.67 -13.15 -34.91
C ALA A 400 -27.96 -13.30 -34.09
N ALA A 401 -27.95 -12.86 -32.82
CA ALA A 401 -29.11 -12.93 -31.94
C ALA A 401 -30.28 -12.06 -32.42
N ALA A 402 -29.99 -10.87 -32.97
CA ALA A 402 -31.00 -9.97 -33.53
C ALA A 402 -31.63 -10.57 -34.80
N GLN A 403 -30.81 -11.14 -35.69
CA GLN A 403 -31.28 -11.82 -36.90
C GLN A 403 -32.18 -13.02 -36.59
N GLN A 404 -31.79 -13.86 -35.62
CA GLN A 404 -32.60 -15.00 -35.19
C GLN A 404 -33.98 -14.59 -34.65
N ARG A 405 -34.08 -13.39 -34.06
CA ARG A 405 -35.31 -12.83 -33.49
C ARG A 405 -36.05 -11.89 -34.46
N GLY A 406 -35.57 -11.76 -35.70
CA GLY A 406 -36.21 -10.92 -36.72
C GLY A 406 -36.13 -9.42 -36.47
N ILE A 407 -35.19 -8.94 -35.63
CA ILE A 407 -35.00 -7.51 -35.39
C ILE A 407 -34.10 -6.93 -36.49
N PRO A 408 -34.56 -5.93 -37.27
CA PRO A 408 -33.74 -5.32 -38.32
C PRO A 408 -32.50 -4.61 -37.74
N LEU A 409 -31.35 -4.76 -38.41
CA LEU A 409 -30.12 -4.03 -38.09
C LEU A 409 -29.95 -2.87 -39.06
N ARG A 410 -30.17 -1.64 -38.60
CA ARG A 410 -30.14 -0.43 -39.42
C ARG A 410 -29.68 0.77 -38.60
N GLU A 411 -28.96 1.69 -39.25
CA GLU A 411 -28.67 3.01 -38.69
C GLU A 411 -29.95 3.86 -38.73
N ASP A 412 -30.80 3.68 -37.73
CA ASP A 412 -32.10 4.34 -37.61
C ASP A 412 -32.28 4.89 -36.20
N ARG A 413 -32.46 6.21 -36.10
CA ARG A 413 -32.69 6.89 -34.81
C ARG A 413 -34.12 6.70 -34.29
N GLU A 414 -35.04 6.19 -35.11
CA GLU A 414 -36.34 5.68 -34.65
C GLU A 414 -36.22 4.32 -33.94
N GLY A 415 -35.06 3.66 -33.98
CA GLY A 415 -34.76 2.41 -33.30
C GLY A 415 -34.06 2.56 -31.95
N ALA A 416 -33.40 1.48 -31.51
CA ALA A 416 -32.52 1.45 -30.34
C ALA A 416 -31.04 1.51 -30.76
N LEU A 417 -30.19 2.15 -29.95
CA LEU A 417 -28.73 2.07 -30.08
C LEU A 417 -28.19 1.02 -29.12
N LEU A 418 -27.39 0.06 -29.59
CA LEU A 418 -26.71 -0.95 -28.77
C LEU A 418 -25.19 -0.83 -28.94
N VAL A 419 -24.50 -0.42 -27.87
CA VAL A 419 -23.05 -0.21 -27.85
C VAL A 419 -22.36 -1.38 -27.17
N VAL A 420 -21.50 -2.08 -27.92
CA VAL A 420 -20.74 -3.27 -27.49
C VAL A 420 -19.24 -3.13 -27.80
N SER A 421 -18.74 -1.89 -27.85
CA SER A 421 -17.33 -1.55 -28.01
C SER A 421 -16.62 -1.36 -26.65
N GLY A 422 -15.33 -1.04 -26.67
CA GLY A 422 -14.56 -0.53 -25.55
C GLY A 422 -14.82 0.95 -25.26
N TRP A 423 -14.20 1.46 -24.19
CA TRP A 423 -14.58 2.73 -23.58
C TRP A 423 -14.43 3.95 -24.50
N SER A 424 -13.32 4.07 -25.21
CA SER A 424 -13.11 5.25 -26.07
C SER A 424 -14.09 5.30 -27.22
N ARG A 425 -14.32 4.18 -27.90
CA ARG A 425 -15.28 4.12 -29.01
C ARG A 425 -16.73 4.29 -28.52
N ALA A 426 -17.06 3.74 -27.35
CA ALA A 426 -18.35 3.95 -26.72
C ALA A 426 -18.59 5.43 -26.39
N ALA A 427 -17.60 6.12 -25.81
CA ALA A 427 -17.70 7.53 -25.48
C ALA A 427 -17.94 8.40 -26.71
N GLU A 428 -17.23 8.15 -27.82
CA GLU A 428 -17.46 8.85 -29.09
C GLU A 428 -18.88 8.64 -29.62
N ALA A 429 -19.33 7.38 -29.66
CA ALA A 429 -20.66 7.04 -30.16
C ALA A 429 -21.79 7.67 -29.31
N LEU A 430 -21.56 7.77 -27.99
CA LEU A 430 -22.51 8.40 -27.08
C LEU A 430 -22.49 9.93 -27.18
N ASP A 431 -21.32 10.55 -27.38
CA ASP A 431 -21.24 11.99 -27.69
C ASP A 431 -21.98 12.33 -29.00
N ASP A 432 -21.93 11.45 -30.00
CA ASP A 432 -22.64 11.61 -31.27
C ASP A 432 -24.14 11.32 -31.15
N ALA A 433 -24.52 10.39 -30.28
CA ALA A 433 -25.92 10.17 -29.91
C ALA A 433 -26.50 11.40 -29.21
N ASN A 434 -25.76 11.99 -28.26
CA ASN A 434 -26.17 13.15 -27.47
C ASN A 434 -26.31 14.44 -28.31
N ARG A 435 -25.49 14.61 -29.35
CA ARG A 435 -25.52 15.80 -30.23
C ARG A 435 -26.65 15.81 -31.25
N GLY A 436 -27.29 14.67 -31.53
CA GLY A 436 -28.38 14.59 -32.50
C GLY A 436 -29.72 14.20 -31.87
N THR A 437 -30.70 13.82 -32.70
CA THR A 437 -31.99 13.31 -32.23
C THR A 437 -31.79 12.07 -31.36
N SER A 438 -32.41 12.02 -30.18
CA SER A 438 -32.31 10.87 -29.29
C SER A 438 -32.89 9.61 -29.94
N TYR A 439 -32.32 8.45 -29.60
CA TYR A 439 -32.86 7.15 -30.04
C TYR A 439 -34.19 6.88 -29.34
N LEU A 440 -35.27 6.65 -30.11
CA LEU A 440 -36.63 6.53 -29.57
C LEU A 440 -36.79 5.35 -28.59
N TYR A 441 -36.08 4.24 -28.85
CA TYR A 441 -36.08 3.06 -27.98
C TYR A 441 -34.88 3.00 -27.04
N GLY A 442 -34.23 4.15 -26.84
CA GLY A 442 -33.16 4.35 -25.88
C GLY A 442 -31.80 3.83 -26.34
N VAL A 443 -30.84 4.00 -25.43
CA VAL A 443 -29.46 3.59 -25.59
C VAL A 443 -29.16 2.44 -24.64
N GLN A 444 -28.65 1.35 -25.21
CA GLN A 444 -28.34 0.10 -24.55
C GLN A 444 -26.82 -0.09 -24.56
N LEU A 445 -26.22 -0.42 -23.42
CA LEU A 445 -24.78 -0.63 -23.31
C LEU A 445 -24.46 -2.06 -22.89
N ALA A 446 -23.30 -2.56 -23.33
CA ALA A 446 -22.72 -3.77 -22.79
C ALA A 446 -22.38 -3.66 -21.29
N PRO A 447 -22.35 -4.77 -20.53
CA PRO A 447 -22.10 -4.76 -19.09
C PRO A 447 -20.82 -4.01 -18.68
N TRP A 448 -19.72 -4.19 -19.42
CA TRP A 448 -18.41 -3.61 -19.11
C TRP A 448 -18.33 -2.08 -19.35
N LEU A 449 -19.35 -1.49 -19.96
CA LEU A 449 -19.48 -0.04 -20.13
C LEU A 449 -20.12 0.63 -18.90
N LEU A 450 -20.44 -0.12 -17.84
CA LEU A 450 -20.78 0.43 -16.53
C LEU A 450 -19.54 1.10 -15.91
N HIS A 451 -19.33 2.36 -16.30
CA HIS A 451 -18.30 3.26 -15.81
C HIS A 451 -18.78 4.70 -15.97
N GLY A 452 -18.68 5.50 -14.90
CA GLY A 452 -19.23 6.87 -14.81
C GLY A 452 -18.95 7.76 -16.04
N PRO A 453 -17.69 7.92 -16.47
CA PRO A 453 -17.31 8.69 -17.66
C PRO A 453 -17.93 8.25 -18.99
N VAL A 454 -18.41 7.00 -19.10
CA VAL A 454 -19.11 6.47 -20.29
C VAL A 454 -20.62 6.68 -20.16
N VAL A 455 -21.22 6.19 -19.07
CA VAL A 455 -22.68 6.22 -18.85
C VAL A 455 -23.22 7.65 -18.77
N ASN A 456 -22.42 8.62 -18.33
CA ASN A 456 -22.81 10.02 -18.22
C ASN A 456 -22.68 10.82 -19.54
N LYS A 457 -22.40 10.17 -20.67
CA LYS A 457 -22.32 10.84 -21.98
C LYS A 457 -23.68 11.19 -22.57
N VAL A 458 -24.72 10.49 -22.16
CA VAL A 458 -26.12 10.74 -22.55
C VAL A 458 -27.00 10.80 -21.29
N PRO A 459 -28.19 11.41 -21.36
CA PRO A 459 -29.06 11.58 -20.18
C PRO A 459 -29.52 10.26 -19.54
N GLY A 460 -29.64 9.19 -20.33
CA GLY A 460 -29.99 7.87 -19.83
C GLY A 460 -29.54 6.73 -20.72
N VAL A 461 -29.14 5.64 -20.09
CA VAL A 461 -28.77 4.37 -20.74
C VAL A 461 -29.35 3.19 -19.97
N SER A 462 -29.43 2.04 -20.62
CA SER A 462 -29.82 0.77 -20.03
C SER A 462 -28.71 -0.27 -20.19
N ILE A 463 -28.45 -1.05 -19.13
CA ILE A 463 -27.30 -1.95 -19.04
C ILE A 463 -27.76 -3.29 -18.43
N PRO A 464 -27.46 -4.46 -19.05
CA PRO A 464 -27.74 -5.75 -18.46
C PRO A 464 -26.67 -6.10 -17.42
N LEU A 465 -27.07 -6.29 -16.16
CA LEU A 465 -26.15 -6.58 -15.05
C LEU A 465 -26.64 -7.77 -14.23
N ARG A 466 -25.69 -8.47 -13.60
CA ARG A 466 -25.93 -9.62 -12.69
C ARG A 466 -25.91 -9.24 -11.20
N PHE A 467 -25.71 -7.97 -10.89
CA PHE A 467 -25.64 -7.45 -9.53
C PHE A 467 -26.31 -6.08 -9.51
N ASP A 468 -26.78 -5.65 -8.33
CA ASP A 468 -27.23 -4.27 -8.15
C ASP A 468 -26.02 -3.38 -7.81
N PRO A 469 -25.72 -2.34 -8.61
CA PRO A 469 -24.61 -1.43 -8.32
C PRO A 469 -24.75 -0.70 -6.98
N ARG A 470 -25.94 -0.71 -6.37
CA ARG A 470 -26.25 -0.13 -5.05
C ARG A 470 -26.10 -1.13 -3.90
N ASP A 471 -25.82 -2.40 -4.18
CA ASP A 471 -25.60 -3.39 -3.13
C ASP A 471 -24.33 -3.07 -2.33
N GLN A 472 -24.30 -3.52 -1.07
CA GLN A 472 -23.22 -3.23 -0.13
C GLN A 472 -21.82 -3.57 -0.68
N ARG A 473 -21.65 -4.70 -1.36
CA ARG A 473 -20.35 -5.11 -1.94
C ARG A 473 -19.89 -4.17 -3.03
N SER A 474 -20.82 -3.75 -3.88
CA SER A 474 -20.59 -2.85 -5.00
C SER A 474 -20.21 -1.44 -4.51
N LEU A 475 -20.89 -0.95 -3.48
CA LEU A 475 -20.56 0.33 -2.84
C LEU A 475 -19.23 0.26 -2.07
N ALA A 476 -18.94 -0.86 -1.40
CA ALA A 476 -17.68 -1.06 -0.69
C ALA A 476 -16.48 -1.00 -1.65
N TYR A 477 -16.58 -1.60 -2.83
CA TYR A 477 -15.57 -1.47 -3.87
C TYR A 477 -15.36 -0.01 -4.28
N GLY A 478 -16.43 0.70 -4.68
CA GLY A 478 -16.34 2.09 -5.13
C GLY A 478 -15.73 3.00 -4.07
N MET A 479 -16.15 2.90 -2.81
CA MET A 479 -15.58 3.68 -1.70
C MET A 479 -14.10 3.35 -1.45
N THR A 480 -13.73 2.06 -1.54
CA THR A 480 -12.34 1.63 -1.34
C THR A 480 -11.42 2.18 -2.43
N LEU A 481 -11.86 2.09 -3.70
CA LEU A 481 -11.11 2.62 -4.83
C LEU A 481 -10.97 4.15 -4.72
N ALA A 482 -12.08 4.85 -4.48
CA ALA A 482 -12.07 6.30 -4.38
C ALA A 482 -11.17 6.81 -3.25
N ALA A 483 -11.16 6.13 -2.09
CA ALA A 483 -10.28 6.46 -0.98
C ALA A 483 -8.79 6.20 -1.28
N ARG A 484 -8.48 5.16 -2.07
CA ARG A 484 -7.09 4.76 -2.37
C ARG A 484 -6.49 5.43 -3.60
N PHE A 485 -7.32 5.94 -4.52
CA PHE A 485 -6.87 6.52 -5.78
C PHE A 485 -7.63 7.82 -6.10
N GLY A 486 -7.55 8.81 -5.22
CA GLY A 486 -7.91 10.20 -5.51
C GLY A 486 -9.33 10.46 -6.04
N GLY A 487 -10.31 9.65 -5.63
CA GLY A 487 -11.72 9.79 -6.03
C GLY A 487 -12.12 9.03 -7.30
N GLU A 488 -11.27 8.14 -7.80
CA GLU A 488 -11.51 7.37 -9.03
C GLU A 488 -12.88 6.66 -9.04
N PRO A 489 -13.68 6.83 -10.10
CA PRO A 489 -14.98 6.16 -10.21
C PRO A 489 -14.80 4.66 -10.46
N PRO A 490 -15.72 3.82 -9.93
CA PRO A 490 -15.66 2.39 -10.16
C PRO A 490 -15.90 2.03 -11.64
N SER A 491 -15.41 0.86 -12.02
CA SER A 491 -15.67 0.21 -13.30
C SER A 491 -16.02 -1.26 -13.07
N LEU A 492 -16.73 -1.88 -14.00
CA LEU A 492 -17.04 -3.31 -13.90
C LEU A 492 -15.79 -4.19 -13.96
N ALA A 493 -14.80 -3.84 -14.80
CA ALA A 493 -13.54 -4.57 -14.90
C ALA A 493 -12.81 -4.60 -13.55
N GLY A 494 -12.59 -3.42 -12.95
CA GLY A 494 -11.96 -3.33 -11.62
C GLY A 494 -12.78 -3.98 -10.51
N PHE A 495 -14.12 -3.94 -10.57
CA PHE A 495 -14.97 -4.62 -9.59
C PHE A 495 -14.81 -6.14 -9.64
N ARG A 496 -14.76 -6.71 -10.85
CA ARG A 496 -14.51 -8.14 -11.06
C ARG A 496 -13.13 -8.54 -10.52
N ARG A 497 -12.08 -7.75 -10.81
CA ARG A 497 -10.74 -7.98 -10.25
C ARG A 497 -10.73 -7.91 -8.72
N TRP A 498 -11.42 -6.92 -8.16
CA TRP A 498 -11.52 -6.73 -6.72
C TRP A 498 -12.22 -7.89 -6.02
N LEU A 499 -13.26 -8.47 -6.63
CA LEU A 499 -13.91 -9.68 -6.13
C LEU A 499 -13.01 -10.91 -6.29
N ALA A 500 -12.38 -11.09 -7.44
CA ALA A 500 -11.51 -12.24 -7.71
C ALA A 500 -10.34 -12.33 -6.72
N ALA A 501 -9.75 -11.19 -6.36
CA ALA A 501 -8.71 -11.09 -5.33
C ALA A 501 -9.16 -11.56 -3.93
N ARG A 502 -10.48 -11.63 -3.69
CA ARG A 502 -11.10 -12.14 -2.45
C ARG A 502 -11.66 -13.56 -2.60
N GLY A 503 -11.43 -14.21 -3.74
CA GLY A 503 -12.06 -15.49 -4.06
C GLY A 503 -13.56 -15.40 -4.35
N GLU A 504 -14.07 -14.19 -4.61
CA GLU A 504 -15.47 -13.93 -4.94
C GLU A 504 -15.67 -13.67 -6.43
N HIS A 505 -16.92 -13.81 -6.90
CA HIS A 505 -17.31 -13.53 -8.29
C HIS A 505 -18.66 -12.81 -8.31
N VAL A 506 -18.97 -12.15 -9.44
CA VAL A 506 -20.29 -11.57 -9.65
C VAL A 506 -21.30 -12.69 -9.86
N THR A 507 -22.32 -12.76 -9.00
CA THR A 507 -23.34 -13.81 -8.99
C THR A 507 -24.72 -13.18 -9.09
N GLY A 508 -25.62 -13.76 -9.88
CA GLY A 508 -27.01 -13.34 -9.97
C GLY A 508 -27.61 -13.55 -11.34
N ALA A 509 -28.94 -13.39 -11.41
CA ALA A 509 -29.64 -13.36 -12.68
C ALA A 509 -29.41 -12.01 -13.37
N VAL A 510 -29.42 -12.01 -14.70
CA VAL A 510 -29.27 -10.79 -15.49
C VAL A 510 -30.58 -9.98 -15.39
N SER A 511 -30.49 -8.72 -15.02
CA SER A 511 -31.60 -7.74 -15.09
C SER A 511 -31.13 -6.49 -15.82
N VAL A 512 -32.06 -5.74 -16.41
CA VAL A 512 -31.77 -4.46 -17.04
C VAL A 512 -31.81 -3.35 -15.99
N TYR A 513 -30.73 -2.60 -15.89
CA TYR A 513 -30.61 -1.43 -15.04
C TYR A 513 -30.57 -0.19 -15.91
N ALA A 514 -31.40 0.81 -15.60
CA ALA A 514 -31.33 2.11 -16.23
C ALA A 514 -30.52 3.07 -15.35
N SER A 515 -29.60 3.80 -15.96
CA SER A 515 -28.99 4.96 -15.32
C SER A 515 -29.64 6.25 -15.81
N ALA A 516 -29.83 7.19 -14.88
CA ALA A 516 -30.32 8.53 -15.19
C ALA A 516 -29.43 9.57 -14.51
N GLN A 517 -29.11 10.64 -15.22
CA GLN A 517 -28.49 11.81 -14.61
C GLN A 517 -29.52 12.53 -13.75
N VAL A 518 -29.09 12.95 -12.56
CA VAL A 518 -29.92 13.73 -11.65
C VAL A 518 -29.31 15.11 -11.59
N ASP A 519 -29.86 16.03 -12.39
CA ASP A 519 -29.53 17.44 -12.27
C ASP A 519 -30.50 18.08 -11.27
N VAL A 520 -29.95 18.78 -10.27
CA VAL A 520 -30.73 19.45 -9.23
C VAL A 520 -30.56 20.94 -9.41
N MET A 521 -31.66 21.70 -9.34
CA MET A 521 -31.62 23.16 -9.45
C MET A 521 -30.66 23.72 -8.38
N GLN A 522 -29.52 24.26 -8.83
CA GLN A 522 -28.47 24.79 -7.95
C GLN A 522 -29.03 26.01 -7.18
N MET A 523 -29.12 25.91 -5.85
CA MET A 523 -29.47 27.06 -5.00
C MET A 523 -28.18 27.79 -4.60
N PRO A 524 -28.14 29.14 -4.61
CA PRO A 524 -26.90 29.92 -4.40
C PRO A 524 -26.13 29.62 -3.11
N THR A 525 -26.79 29.05 -2.09
CA THR A 525 -26.22 28.84 -0.75
C THR A 525 -26.04 27.37 -0.37
N HIS A 526 -26.46 26.42 -1.21
CA HIS A 526 -26.34 24.98 -0.92
C HIS A 526 -25.99 24.21 -2.19
N GLN A 527 -24.79 23.61 -2.22
CA GLN A 527 -24.43 22.61 -3.23
C GLN A 527 -25.22 21.34 -2.94
N HIS A 528 -26.29 21.12 -3.69
CA HIS A 528 -26.97 19.84 -3.78
C HIS A 528 -26.38 19.05 -4.97
N GLY A 529 -26.17 17.74 -4.78
CA GLY A 529 -25.66 16.87 -5.86
C GLY A 529 -24.14 16.78 -5.99
N SER A 530 -23.38 16.86 -4.89
CA SER A 530 -21.97 16.48 -4.94
C SER A 530 -21.82 15.01 -5.34
N ALA A 531 -20.90 14.73 -6.26
CA ALA A 531 -20.54 13.36 -6.61
C ALA A 531 -19.89 12.73 -5.38
N ALA A 532 -20.66 11.96 -4.60
CA ALA A 532 -20.09 11.29 -3.44
C ALA A 532 -19.04 10.28 -3.94
N ALA A 533 -17.88 10.29 -3.27
CA ALA A 533 -16.78 9.41 -3.61
C ALA A 533 -17.26 7.95 -3.65
N GLY A 534 -16.90 7.21 -4.71
CA GLY A 534 -17.23 5.80 -4.86
C GLY A 534 -18.62 5.49 -5.45
N GLN A 535 -19.38 6.49 -5.90
CA GLN A 535 -20.63 6.25 -6.65
C GLN A 535 -20.35 5.73 -8.07
N TRP A 536 -21.13 4.75 -8.52
CA TRP A 536 -21.04 4.18 -9.87
C TRP A 536 -21.42 5.15 -10.97
N ILE A 537 -22.42 6.00 -10.71
CA ILE A 537 -22.89 7.03 -11.62
C ILE A 537 -22.72 8.37 -10.89
N PRO A 538 -21.57 9.05 -11.02
CA PRO A 538 -21.38 10.38 -10.43
C PRO A 538 -22.50 11.33 -10.91
N LYS A 539 -23.15 12.03 -9.99
CA LYS A 539 -24.30 12.93 -10.29
C LYS A 539 -25.48 12.23 -10.98
N GLY A 540 -25.64 10.93 -10.74
CA GLY A 540 -26.75 10.16 -11.29
C GLY A 540 -27.22 9.07 -10.35
N THR A 541 -28.15 8.26 -10.84
CA THR A 541 -28.67 7.08 -10.16
C THR A 541 -28.72 5.92 -11.14
N ILE A 542 -28.76 4.70 -10.62
CA ILE A 542 -28.96 3.48 -11.38
C ILE A 542 -29.98 2.61 -10.66
N VAL A 543 -31.00 2.15 -11.39
CA VAL A 543 -32.11 1.37 -10.82
C VAL A 543 -32.47 0.21 -11.75
N ALA A 544 -32.88 -0.92 -11.17
CA ALA A 544 -33.41 -2.03 -11.95
C ALA A 544 -34.75 -1.60 -12.58
N ILE A 545 -34.88 -1.79 -13.89
CA ILE A 545 -36.11 -1.52 -14.65
C ILE A 545 -36.76 -2.80 -15.19
N SER A 546 -36.11 -3.95 -15.01
CA SER A 546 -36.68 -5.27 -15.29
C SER A 546 -36.52 -6.20 -14.09
N GLY A 547 -37.35 -7.24 -14.05
CA GLY A 547 -37.02 -8.45 -13.30
C GLY A 547 -35.89 -9.24 -13.96
N PRO A 548 -35.50 -10.39 -13.39
CA PRO A 548 -34.59 -11.32 -14.04
C PRO A 548 -35.00 -11.66 -15.47
N LEU A 549 -34.12 -11.43 -16.43
CA LEU A 549 -34.30 -11.78 -17.82
C LEU A 549 -34.26 -13.31 -17.98
N GLY A 550 -35.26 -13.84 -18.68
CA GLY A 550 -35.41 -15.27 -18.93
C GLY A 550 -34.29 -15.86 -19.80
N THR A 551 -34.19 -17.18 -19.81
CA THR A 551 -33.41 -17.92 -20.81
C THR A 551 -34.26 -18.01 -22.08
N GLY A 552 -34.28 -16.92 -22.85
CA GLY A 552 -35.00 -16.84 -24.12
C GLY A 552 -34.37 -17.66 -25.22
#